data_AF-A0A7C7NQF8-F1
#
_entry.id   AF-A0A7C7NQF8-F1
#
_cell.length_a   1.000
_cell.length_b   1.000
_cell.length_c   1.000
_cell.angle_alpha   90.00
_cell.angle_beta   90.00
_cell.angle_gamma   90.00
#
_symmetry.space_group_name_H-M   'P 1'
#
loop_
_entity.id
_entity.type
_entity.pdbx_description
1 polymer ?
#
loop_
_entity_poly.entity_id
_entity_poly.type
_entity_poly.pdbx_seq_one_letter_code
_entity_poly.pdbx_strand_id
1 'polypeptide(L)'
;MAKLDIDCLIIQGNTDLQVSVEDANLLLSSNKKASIRIIDGMNHILKNTSEKRKENLSSYNDPSLPLNKELTEQITIFINK
;
A
#
# COMPACT_ATOMS: atom_id res chain seq x y z
N MET A 1 -7.44 -11.61 8.94
CA MET A 1 -7.44 -10.64 10.06
C MET A 1 -8.60 -10.84 11.06
N ALA A 2 -9.41 -11.89 10.95
CA ALA A 2 -10.66 -12.08 11.70
C ALA A 2 -10.59 -12.16 13.24
N LYS A 3 -9.41 -12.40 13.82
CA LYS A 3 -9.23 -12.46 15.28
C LYS A 3 -8.85 -11.11 15.90
N LEU A 4 -8.54 -10.10 15.09
CA LEU A 4 -8.11 -8.79 15.60
C LEU A 4 -9.33 -7.94 15.94
N ASP A 5 -9.40 -7.48 17.18
CA ASP A 5 -10.48 -6.62 17.70
C ASP A 5 -10.05 -5.14 17.85
N ILE A 6 -9.00 -4.74 17.15
CA ILE A 6 -8.44 -3.38 17.16
C ILE A 6 -8.64 -2.72 15.79
N ASP A 7 -8.58 -1.39 15.75
CA ASP A 7 -8.54 -0.62 14.50
C ASP A 7 -7.31 -1.08 13.68
N CYS A 8 -7.53 -1.34 12.38
CA CYS A 8 -6.48 -1.80 11.47
C CYS A 8 -6.52 -0.97 10.18
N LEU A 9 -5.38 -0.52 9.69
CA LEU A 9 -5.25 0.09 8.37
C LEU A 9 -4.50 -0.87 7.43
N ILE A 10 -5.10 -1.20 6.29
CA ILE A 10 -4.49 -1.93 5.18
C ILE A 10 -4.07 -0.90 4.13
N ILE A 11 -2.80 -0.90 3.73
CA ILE A 11 -2.30 -0.03 2.66
C ILE A 11 -1.76 -0.91 1.54
N GLN A 12 -2.20 -0.66 0.31
CA GLN A 12 -1.78 -1.41 -0.87
C GLN A 12 -1.50 -0.45 -2.03
N GLY A 13 -0.43 -0.68 -2.76
CA GLY A 13 -0.15 0.03 -4.00
C GLY A 13 -0.79 -0.67 -5.20
N ASN A 14 -1.36 0.08 -6.15
CA ASN A 14 -1.97 -0.52 -7.36
C ASN A 14 -0.96 -0.87 -8.47
N THR A 15 0.30 -0.42 -8.35
CA THR A 15 1.40 -0.83 -9.24
C THR A 15 2.33 -1.84 -8.57
N ASP A 16 1.92 -2.45 -7.46
CA ASP A 16 2.66 -3.58 -6.89
C ASP A 16 2.61 -4.78 -7.87
N LEU A 17 3.79 -5.27 -8.27
CA LEU A 17 3.93 -6.39 -9.18
C LEU A 17 3.99 -7.75 -8.46
N GLN A 18 4.14 -7.75 -7.14
CA GLN A 18 4.31 -8.93 -6.29
C GLN A 18 3.02 -9.31 -5.57
N VAL A 19 2.24 -8.32 -5.15
CA VAL A 19 0.99 -8.51 -4.40
C VAL A 19 -0.16 -7.77 -5.08
N SER A 20 -1.32 -8.42 -5.17
CA SER A 20 -2.48 -7.90 -5.89
C SER A 20 -3.38 -7.01 -5.02
N VAL A 21 -4.19 -6.16 -5.64
CA VAL A 21 -5.22 -5.38 -4.92
C VAL A 21 -6.32 -6.31 -4.36
N GLU A 22 -6.56 -7.44 -5.02
CA GLU A 22 -7.47 -8.49 -4.59
C GLU A 22 -7.08 -9.06 -3.22
N ASP A 23 -5.78 -9.28 -2.97
CA ASP A 23 -5.29 -9.76 -1.68
C ASP A 23 -5.63 -8.78 -0.55
N ALA A 24 -5.47 -7.48 -0.80
CA ALA A 24 -5.83 -6.45 0.17
C ALA A 24 -7.34 -6.39 0.43
N ASN A 25 -8.17 -6.60 -0.61
CA ASN A 25 -9.62 -6.71 -0.46
C ASN A 25 -10.04 -7.95 0.34
N LEU A 26 -9.37 -9.09 0.14
CA LEU A 26 -9.59 -10.29 0.93
C LEU A 26 -9.27 -10.05 2.42
N LEU A 27 -8.17 -9.35 2.72
CA LEU A 27 -7.83 -8.96 4.08
C LEU A 27 -8.91 -8.07 4.71
N LEU A 28 -9.38 -7.05 4.00
CA LEU A 28 -10.46 -6.16 4.43
C LEU A 28 -11.75 -6.94 4.75
N SER A 29 -12.14 -7.86 3.86
CA SER A 29 -13.35 -8.68 4.04
C SER A 29 -13.32 -9.54 5.31
N SER A 30 -12.11 -9.86 5.79
CA SER A 30 -11.93 -10.69 6.97
C SER A 30 -12.02 -9.94 8.30
N ASN A 31 -12.04 -8.60 8.33
CA ASN A 31 -12.14 -7.82 9.56
C ASN A 31 -12.95 -6.52 9.37
N LYS A 32 -14.10 -6.43 10.07
CA LYS A 32 -14.99 -5.26 10.01
C LYS A 32 -14.40 -3.97 10.61
N LYS A 33 -13.37 -4.06 11.45
CA LYS A 33 -12.63 -2.92 12.01
C LYS A 33 -11.46 -2.46 11.13
N ALA A 34 -11.19 -3.18 10.04
CA ALA A 34 -10.16 -2.77 9.10
C ALA A 34 -10.68 -1.69 8.15
N SER A 35 -9.82 -0.72 7.84
CA SER A 35 -9.96 0.17 6.70
C SER A 35 -8.90 -0.17 5.66
N ILE A 36 -9.14 0.23 4.41
CA ILE A 36 -8.20 0.04 3.30
C ILE A 36 -7.86 1.36 2.64
N ARG A 37 -6.61 1.51 2.22
CA ARG A 37 -6.17 2.58 1.32
C ARG A 37 -5.39 1.99 0.15
N ILE A 38 -5.92 2.18 -1.06
CA ILE A 38 -5.22 1.87 -2.29
C ILE A 38 -4.52 3.13 -2.78
N ILE A 39 -3.20 3.11 -2.90
CA ILE A 39 -2.39 4.24 -3.32
C ILE A 39 -2.03 4.07 -4.79
N ASP A 40 -2.42 5.06 -5.60
CA ASP A 40 -2.16 5.07 -7.03
C ASP A 40 -0.67 5.29 -7.34
N GLY A 41 -0.13 4.52 -8.28
CA GLY A 41 1.27 4.58 -8.69
C GLY A 41 2.26 4.03 -7.68
N MET A 42 1.84 3.56 -6.51
CA MET A 42 2.75 2.99 -5.50
C MET A 42 3.03 1.52 -5.78
N ASN A 43 4.30 1.13 -5.74
CA ASN A 43 4.71 -0.27 -5.87
C ASN A 43 5.10 -0.91 -4.54
N HIS A 44 5.61 -2.14 -4.63
CA HIS A 44 6.00 -2.96 -3.49
C HIS A 44 7.04 -2.30 -2.55
N ILE A 45 7.97 -1.54 -3.11
CA ILE A 45 9.01 -0.84 -2.33
C ILE A 45 8.54 0.52 -1.83
N LEU A 46 7.22 0.78 -1.89
CA LEU A 46 6.56 1.95 -1.32
C LEU A 46 6.91 3.26 -2.04
N LYS A 47 7.31 3.18 -3.32
CA LYS A 47 7.69 4.31 -4.15
C LYS A 47 6.73 4.51 -5.31
N ASN A 48 6.72 5.74 -5.82
CA ASN A 48 5.98 6.07 -7.03
C ASN A 48 6.66 5.49 -8.27
N THR A 49 5.86 4.88 -9.12
CA THR A 49 6.27 4.38 -10.42
C THR A 49 5.10 4.46 -11.41
N SER A 50 5.42 4.40 -12.69
CA SER A 50 4.41 4.16 -13.72
C SER A 50 3.95 2.69 -13.73
N GLU A 51 2.83 2.45 -14.41
CA GLU A 51 2.30 1.11 -14.70
C GLU A 51 3.20 0.28 -15.63
N LYS A 52 4.19 0.91 -16.29
CA LYS A 52 5.10 0.19 -17.19
C LYS A 52 6.04 -0.67 -16.35
N ARG A 53 5.91 -1.99 -16.51
CA ARG A 53 6.71 -3.00 -15.79
C ARG A 53 8.21 -2.72 -15.77
N LYS A 54 8.79 -2.22 -16.87
CA LYS A 54 10.22 -1.90 -16.95
C LYS A 54 10.62 -0.74 -16.03
N GLU A 55 9.82 0.34 -16.02
CA GLU A 55 10.06 1.51 -15.17
C GLU A 55 9.86 1.12 -13.68
N ASN A 56 8.84 0.32 -13.40
CA ASN A 56 8.59 -0.23 -12.07
C ASN A 56 9.76 -1.05 -11.53
N LEU A 57 10.29 -1.99 -12.32
CA LEU A 57 11.48 -2.76 -11.93
C LEU A 57 12.73 -1.90 -11.75
N SER A 58 12.89 -0.82 -12.53
CA SER A 58 14.04 0.08 -12.36
C SER A 58 14.03 0.81 -11.02
N SER A 59 12.85 1.13 -10.48
CA SER A 59 12.71 1.82 -9.18
C SER A 59 13.29 1.03 -8.00
N TYR A 60 13.38 -0.31 -8.09
CA TYR A 60 13.95 -1.17 -7.05
C TYR A 60 15.44 -0.93 -6.80
N ASN A 61 16.15 -0.46 -7.83
CA ASN A 61 17.59 -0.22 -7.77
C ASN A 61 17.93 1.28 -7.61
N ASP A 62 16.93 2.16 -7.52
CA ASP A 62 17.13 3.59 -7.35
C ASP A 62 16.84 4.04 -5.91
N PRO A 63 17.89 4.21 -5.07
CA PRO A 63 17.72 4.67 -3.69
C PRO A 63 17.32 6.16 -3.60
N SER A 64 17.49 6.95 -4.67
CA SER A 64 17.21 8.39 -4.66
C SER A 64 15.72 8.72 -4.72
N LEU A 65 14.90 7.78 -5.21
CA LEU A 65 13.45 7.93 -5.25
C LEU A 65 12.88 7.99 -3.82
N PRO A 66 12.12 9.04 -3.47
CA PRO A 66 11.49 9.14 -2.15
C PRO A 66 10.37 8.12 -1.99
N LEU A 67 9.99 7.87 -0.73
CA LEU A 67 8.74 7.17 -0.43
C LEU A 67 7.54 7.95 -0.97
N ASN A 68 6.48 7.24 -1.32
CA ASN A 68 5.22 7.86 -1.68
C ASN A 68 4.72 8.73 -0.50
N LYS A 69 4.35 9.98 -0.77
CA LYS A 69 3.92 10.94 0.26
C LYS A 69 2.59 10.55 0.90
N GLU A 70 1.65 10.09 0.10
CA GLU A 70 0.34 9.63 0.57
C GLU A 70 0.48 8.49 1.57
N LEU A 71 1.43 7.55 1.37
CA LEU A 71 1.70 6.51 2.35
C LEU A 71 1.98 7.09 3.74
N THR A 72 2.90 8.04 3.82
CA THR A 72 3.28 8.66 5.10
C THR A 72 2.14 9.47 5.71
N GLU A 73 1.36 10.16 4.88
CA GLU A 73 0.18 10.92 5.31
C GLU A 73 -0.90 10.00 5.90
N GLN A 74 -1.20 8.89 5.24
CA GLN A 74 -2.26 7.95 5.66
C GLN A 74 -1.90 7.23 6.97
N ILE A 75 -0.64 6.84 7.14
CA ILE A 75 -0.14 6.29 8.41
C ILE A 75 -0.26 7.34 9.52
N THR A 76 0.13 8.59 9.24
CA THR A 76 0.08 9.69 10.23
C THR A 76 -1.37 9.97 10.64
N ILE A 77 -2.31 10.00 9.70
CA ILE A 77 -3.75 10.17 9.99
C ILE A 77 -4.26 9.03 10.85
N PHE A 78 -3.89 7.78 10.55
CA PHE A 78 -4.34 6.62 11.31
C PHE A 78 -3.83 6.60 12.74
N ILE A 79 -2.57 6.97 12.98
CA ILE A 79 -1.96 6.98 14.32
C ILE A 79 -2.50 8.12 15.19
N ASN A 80 -2.84 9.27 14.60
CA ASN A 80 -3.33 10.44 15.34
C ASN A 80 -4.87 10.50 15.48
N LYS A 81 -5.57 9.46 15.04
CA LYS A 81 -7.02 9.32 15.19
C LYS A 81 -7.37 8.90 16.62
#